data_AF-A0A428NLJ7-F1
#
_entry.id   AF-A0A428NLJ7-F1
#
_cell.length_a   1.000
_cell.length_b   1.000
_cell.length_c   1.000
_cell.angle_alpha   90.00
_cell.angle_beta   90.00
_cell.angle_gamma   90.00
#
_symmetry.space_group_name_H-M   'P 1'
#
loop_
_entity.id
_entity.type
_entity.pdbx_description
1 polymer ?
#
loop_
_entity_poly.entity_id
_entity_poly.type
_entity_poly.pdbx_seq_one_letter_code
_entity_poly.pdbx_strand_id
1 'polypeptide(L)' 'MTRASVYEPKYLVRAVNLFENMLGFSNHLCMFSEEIARSGEQLGNTPQAFSHLALISAAFNLDRATEKRFN' A
#
# COMPACT_ATOMS: atom_id res chain seq x y z
N MET A 1 7.27 6.24 -0.58
CA MET A 1 6.49 7.31 0.10
C MET A 1 6.38 7.09 1.61
N THR A 2 6.04 5.89 2.08
CA THR A 2 5.89 5.56 3.52
C THR A 2 7.15 5.81 4.37
N ARG A 3 8.36 5.52 3.86
CA ARG A 3 9.61 5.86 4.56
C ARG A 3 9.99 7.33 4.44
N ALA A 4 9.64 7.96 3.32
CA ALA A 4 9.92 9.38 3.10
C ALA A 4 9.09 10.27 4.04
N SER A 5 7.87 9.85 4.40
CA SER A 5 7.04 10.58 5.34
C SER A 5 7.60 10.69 6.76
N VAL A 6 8.58 9.85 7.11
CA VAL A 6 9.33 9.97 8.38
C VAL A 6 10.19 11.24 8.40
N TYR A 7 10.73 11.65 7.26
CA TYR A 7 11.61 12.81 7.13
C TYR A 7 10.87 14.06 6.63
N GLU A 8 9.89 13.85 5.75
CA GLU A 8 9.10 14.91 5.13
C GLU A 8 7.59 14.66 5.36
N PRO A 9 6.99 15.26 6.41
CA PRO A 9 5.62 14.97 6.84
C PRO A 9 4.55 15.17 5.77
N LYS A 10 4.81 16.02 4.76
CA LYS A 10 3.91 16.26 3.61
C LYS A 10 3.58 14.98 2.83
N TYR A 11 4.44 13.97 2.86
CA TYR A 11 4.18 12.71 2.16
C TYR A 11 3.29 11.74 2.94
N LEU A 12 3.05 11.97 4.24
CA LEU A 12 2.29 11.03 5.07
C LEU A 12 0.87 10.86 4.54
N VAL A 13 0.17 11.98 4.30
CA VAL A 13 -1.21 11.96 3.77
C VAL A 13 -1.27 11.23 2.43
N ARG A 14 -0.32 11.51 1.53
CA ARG A 14 -0.27 10.84 0.23
C ARG A 14 0.01 9.33 0.36
N ALA A 15 0.87 8.95 1.31
CA ALA A 15 1.22 7.56 1.56
C ALA A 15 0.02 6.78 2.13
N VAL A 16 -0.73 7.37 3.05
CA VAL A 16 -1.98 6.81 3.60
C VAL A 16 -3.02 6.64 2.50
N ASN A 17 -3.32 7.70 1.74
CA ASN A 17 -4.32 7.65 0.66
C ASN A 17 -3.96 6.59 -0.39
N LEU A 18 -2.67 6.46 -0.75
CA LEU A 18 -2.24 5.44 -1.69
C LEU A 18 -2.43 4.03 -1.11
N PHE A 19 -2.07 3.83 0.16
CA PHE A 19 -2.23 2.54 0.83
C PHE A 19 -3.71 2.13 0.90
N GLU A 20 -4.60 3.03 1.32
CA GLU A 20 -6.04 2.79 1.36
C GLU A 20 -6.62 2.48 -0.03
N ASN A 21 -6.23 3.26 -1.04
CA ASN A 21 -6.63 2.98 -2.42
C ASN A 21 -6.17 1.59 -2.88
N MET A 22 -4.95 1.17 -2.50
CA MET A 22 -4.44 -0.15 -2.84
C MET A 22 -5.28 -1.27 -2.23
N LEU A 23 -5.78 -1.12 -0.99
CA LEU A 23 -6.67 -2.13 -0.37
C LEU A 23 -7.93 -2.39 -1.19
N GLY A 24 -8.45 -1.35 -1.86
CA GLY A 24 -9.64 -1.42 -2.71
C GLY A 24 -9.47 -2.25 -3.99
N PHE A 25 -8.24 -2.56 -4.41
CA PHE A 25 -7.99 -3.39 -5.60
C PHE A 25 -7.83 -4.88 -5.30
N SER A 26 -7.96 -5.28 -4.03
CA SER A 26 -8.03 -6.69 -3.68
C SER A 26 -9.30 -7.33 -4.26
N ASN A 27 -9.21 -8.61 -4.62
CA ASN A 27 -10.40 -9.34 -5.07
C ASN A 27 -11.27 -9.73 -3.86
N HIS A 28 -12.39 -10.42 -4.12
CA HIS A 28 -13.31 -10.90 -3.09
C HIS A 28 -12.68 -11.87 -2.06
N LEU A 29 -11.47 -12.39 -2.31
CA LEU A 29 -10.68 -13.21 -1.38
C LEU A 29 -9.54 -12.42 -0.72
N CYS A 30 -9.54 -11.10 -0.86
CA CYS A 30 -8.48 -10.19 -0.40
C CYS A 30 -7.10 -10.48 -1.01
N MET A 31 -7.06 -11.06 -2.22
CA MET A 31 -5.82 -11.34 -2.94
C MET A 31 -5.48 -10.26 -3.96
N PHE A 32 -4.18 -10.03 -4.14
CA PHE A 32 -3.62 -9.09 -5.11
C PHE A 32 -2.95 -9.80 -6.28
N SER A 33 -3.11 -9.20 -7.46
CA SER A 33 -2.41 -9.54 -8.69
C SER A 33 -1.10 -8.79 -8.84
N GLU A 34 -0.34 -9.13 -9.89
CA GLU A 34 0.87 -8.42 -10.28
C GLU A 34 0.57 -7.00 -10.77
N GLU A 35 -0.48 -6.85 -11.58
CA GLU A 35 -0.87 -5.58 -12.17
C GLU A 35 -2.38 -5.33 -12.02
N ILE A 36 -2.78 -4.07 -12.13
CA ILE A 36 -4.16 -3.62 -12.10
C ILE A 36 -4.41 -2.79 -13.35
N ALA A 37 -5.42 -3.15 -14.14
CA ALA A 37 -5.85 -2.40 -15.31
C ALA A 37 -6.45 -1.05 -14.90
N ARG A 38 -6.55 -0.11 -15.85
CA ARG A 38 -7.28 1.15 -15.60
C ARG A 38 -8.76 0.92 -15.26
N SER A 39 -9.33 -0.20 -15.69
CA SER A 39 -10.68 -0.65 -15.33
C SER A 39 -10.79 -1.16 -13.89
N GLY A 40 -9.67 -1.41 -13.20
CA GLY A 40 -9.62 -2.08 -11.90
C GLY A 40 -9.51 -3.60 -11.97
N GLU A 41 -9.47 -4.17 -13.17
CA GLU A 41 -9.27 -5.62 -13.36
C GLU A 41 -7.88 -6.04 -12.91
N GLN A 42 -7.82 -7.19 -12.23
CA GLN A 42 -6.57 -7.83 -11.86
C GLN A 42 -5.93 -8.50 -13.09
N LEU A 43 -4.68 -8.15 -13.37
CA LEU A 43 -3.93 -8.64 -14.51
C LEU A 43 -2.69 -9.42 -14.07
N GLY A 44 -2.29 -10.38 -14.89
CA GLY A 44 -1.10 -11.20 -14.65
C GLY A 44 -1.30 -12.23 -13.54
N ASN A 45 -0.20 -12.56 -12.86
CA ASN A 45 -0.19 -13.62 -11.85
C ASN A 45 -1.03 -13.26 -10.62
N THR A 46 -1.94 -14.15 -10.25
CA THR A 46 -2.80 -14.00 -9.06
C THR A 46 -2.91 -15.34 -8.33
N PRO A 47 -2.66 -15.42 -7.01
CA PRO A 47 -2.14 -14.35 -6.15
C PRO A 47 -0.65 -14.07 -6.39
N GLN A 48 -0.24 -12.81 -6.34
CA GLN A 48 1.17 -12.41 -6.44
C GLN A 48 1.77 -12.17 -5.04
N ALA A 49 2.62 -13.08 -4.56
CA ALA A 49 3.42 -12.94 -3.35
C ALA A 49 4.14 -11.57 -3.19
N PHE A 50 4.76 -11.02 -4.23
CA PHE A 50 5.46 -9.73 -4.17
C PHE A 50 4.52 -8.55 -3.95
N SER A 51 3.34 -8.55 -4.57
CA SER A 51 2.32 -7.51 -4.32
C SER A 51 1.86 -7.53 -2.86
N HIS A 52 1.63 -8.74 -2.31
CA HIS A 52 1.28 -8.90 -0.90
C HIS A 52 2.43 -8.45 0.03
N LEU A 53 3.66 -8.85 -0.26
CA LEU A 53 4.83 -8.46 0.53
C LEU A 53 5.04 -6.94 0.51
N ALA A 54 4.87 -6.30 -0.65
CA ALA A 54 4.96 -4.85 -0.78
C ALA A 54 3.89 -4.14 0.07
N LEU A 55 2.66 -4.65 0.09
CA LEU A 55 1.57 -4.10 0.88
C LEU A 55 1.83 -4.24 2.39
N ILE A 56 2.26 -5.42 2.86
CA ILE A 56 2.64 -5.67 4.26
C ILE A 56 3.77 -4.72 4.67
N SER A 57 4.79 -4.58 3.83
CA SER A 57 5.90 -3.67 4.06
C SER A 57 5.43 -2.21 4.12
N ALA A 58 4.51 -1.80 3.26
CA ALA A 58 3.93 -0.46 3.28
C ALA A 58 3.17 -0.18 4.58
N ALA A 59 2.35 -1.13 5.04
CA ALA A 59 1.62 -1.03 6.30
C ALA A 59 2.56 -0.85 7.49
N PHE A 60 3.59 -1.69 7.59
CA PHE A 60 4.58 -1.60 8.68
C PHE A 60 5.35 -0.28 8.68
N ASN A 61 5.69 0.26 7.50
CA ASN A 61 6.38 1.55 7.42
C ASN A 61 5.44 2.74 7.72
N LEU A 62 4.14 2.65 7.38
CA LEU A 62 3.15 3.67 7.71
C LEU A 62 2.90 3.76 9.22
N ASP A 63 2.75 2.61 9.87
CA ASP A 63 2.58 2.51 11.32
C ASP A 63 3.71 3.22 12.05
N ARG A 64 4.97 2.86 11.76
CA ARG A 64 6.16 3.51 12.31
C ARG A 64 6.26 5.00 12.01
N ALA A 65 5.83 5.43 10.82
CA ALA A 65 5.84 6.84 10.45
C ALA A 65 4.77 7.64 11.22
N THR A 66 3.68 6.98 11.57
CA THR A 66 2.56 7.57 12.31
C THR A 66 2.87 7.66 13.80
N GLU A 67 3.45 6.61 14.40
CA GLU A 67 3.92 6.64 15.80
C GLU A 67 4.92 7.78 16.05
N LYS A 68 5.89 7.96 15.15
CA LYS A 68 6.87 9.06 15.23
C LYS A 68 6.28 10.46 15.16
N ARG A 69 5.06 10.61 14.67
CA ARG A 69 4.38 11.91 14.59
C ARG A 69 3.66 12.26 15.89
N PHE A 70 3.29 11.24 16.69
CA PHE A 70 2.54 11.41 17.93
C PHE A 70 3.40 11.27 19.20
N ASN A 71 4.69 10.94 19.04
CA ASN A 71 5.73 11.02 20.08
C ASN A 71 6.60 12.27 19.87
#